data_AF-A0A8C6Z0H8-F1
#
_entry.id   AF-A0A8C6Z0H8-F1
#
_cell.length_a   1.000
_cell.length_b   1.000
_cell.length_c   1.000
_cell.angle_alpha   90.00
_cell.angle_beta   90.00
_cell.angle_gamma   90.00
#
_symmetry.space_group_name_H-M   'P 1'
#
loop_
_entity.id
_entity.type
_entity.pdbx_description
1 polymer ?
#
loop_
_entity_poly.entity_id
_entity_poly.type
_entity_poly.pdbx_seq_one_letter_code
_entity_poly.pdbx_strand_id
1 'polypeptide(L)'
;MKALLVLTLTASLCLASLVPEHEKDPEYWRQQAQAALRDALRLQRLNTNVAKNLILFLGDGMGVSTVTAARILKGQLQHGQGEESQLEMDKFPYVALSKTYNTNAQVPDSAGTATAYLCGVKANEGTVGVSAGVTRDQCNTTRGREVTSILRWAKDDGKSVGIVTTTRVTHATPSAAYAHSANRDWHSDGEMPPDALQGGCRDIARQLVENIPDIEVILGGGRKYMFPKNTSDVEYPGEEKHRGTRLDRRDLVRAWRESKAPGKVARYVWHRRELLALNVSQVDFLLGLFEPGDMVYELERNNETDPSLSEMVAVAIRMLQKNPRGFFLLVEGGRIDHGHHEGKAKQALHEAVELDRAVGLAGRLTSPRDTLTLVTLLALDDEREKSRGGSGFSALRRDTRHPVPWATRAPQGTGHPGVTVPLLSPGPRAALLPGRPMATHRVAATAALVRVPPHPTTSLCDLGPLMTGARATLSLDLPIPVLLCLQGTLCHLVQVPPHPHGTTLPCHPDCHVTLSL
;
A
#
# COMPACT_ATOMS: atom_id res chain seq x y z
N MET A 1 66.11 13.39 -9.18
CA MET A 1 65.77 12.21 -8.35
C MET A 1 64.83 12.49 -7.17
N LYS A 2 64.33 13.72 -6.92
CA LYS A 2 63.30 13.96 -5.86
C LYS A 2 61.86 14.10 -6.37
N ALA A 3 61.65 14.25 -7.68
CA ALA A 3 60.31 14.40 -8.27
C ALA A 3 59.64 13.05 -8.67
N LEU A 4 60.42 11.98 -8.81
CA LEU A 4 59.89 10.68 -9.27
C LEU A 4 59.35 9.82 -8.11
N LEU A 5 59.71 10.14 -6.85
CA LEU A 5 59.26 9.40 -5.67
C LEU A 5 57.87 9.88 -5.16
N VAL A 6 57.44 11.07 -5.58
CA VAL A 6 56.13 11.63 -5.18
C VAL A 6 55.01 11.15 -6.11
N LEU A 7 55.34 10.80 -7.37
CA LEU A 7 54.35 10.33 -8.35
C LEU A 7 53.94 8.86 -8.15
N THR A 8 54.78 8.05 -7.49
CA THR A 8 54.46 6.64 -7.20
C THR A 8 53.69 6.47 -5.90
N LEU A 9 53.71 7.46 -4.99
CA LEU A 9 52.92 7.43 -3.76
C LEU A 9 51.47 7.90 -3.93
N THR A 10 51.14 8.64 -5.00
CA THR A 10 49.77 9.13 -5.25
C THR A 10 48.92 8.16 -6.08
N ALA A 11 49.52 7.17 -6.75
CA ALA A 11 48.82 6.19 -7.58
C ALA A 11 48.32 4.93 -6.83
N SER A 12 48.68 4.77 -5.54
CA SER A 12 48.22 3.63 -4.72
C SER A 12 46.97 3.92 -3.88
N LEU A 13 46.37 5.11 -3.96
CA LEU A 13 45.08 5.37 -3.35
C LEU A 13 43.97 5.28 -4.41
N CYS A 14 43.05 4.34 -4.17
CA CYS A 14 41.73 4.18 -4.81
C CYS A 14 41.65 3.38 -6.12
N LEU A 15 42.18 2.15 -6.10
CA LEU A 15 41.45 1.00 -6.67
C LEU A 15 41.03 0.09 -5.51
N ALA A 16 40.32 0.66 -4.52
CA ALA A 16 39.55 -0.19 -3.62
C ALA A 16 38.56 -0.97 -4.48
N SER A 17 38.55 -2.29 -4.35
CA SER A 17 37.56 -3.13 -5.04
C SER A 17 36.17 -2.58 -4.75
N LEU A 18 35.35 -2.41 -5.78
CA LEU A 18 33.94 -2.01 -5.64
C LEU A 18 33.13 -3.04 -4.83
N VAL A 19 33.67 -4.24 -4.64
CA VAL A 19 33.05 -5.35 -3.90
C VAL A 19 33.69 -5.42 -2.51
N PRO A 20 32.89 -5.35 -1.42
CA PRO A 20 33.39 -5.55 -0.07
C PRO A 20 34.17 -6.88 0.05
N GLU A 21 35.31 -6.88 0.76
CA GLU A 21 36.21 -8.05 0.79
C GLU A 21 35.52 -9.34 1.25
N HIS A 22 34.58 -9.24 2.20
CA HIS A 22 33.83 -10.40 2.69
C HIS A 22 32.86 -10.98 1.64
N GLU A 23 32.35 -10.18 0.71
CA GLU A 23 31.46 -10.64 -0.37
C GLU A 23 32.21 -11.44 -1.45
N LYS A 24 33.54 -11.32 -1.49
CA LYS A 24 34.38 -12.12 -2.39
C LYS A 24 34.52 -13.56 -1.93
N ASP A 25 34.26 -13.84 -0.65
CA ASP A 25 34.28 -15.19 -0.09
C ASP A 25 32.95 -15.90 -0.36
N PRO A 26 32.92 -17.03 -1.10
CA PRO A 26 31.69 -17.81 -1.31
C PRO A 26 31.02 -18.27 -0.01
N GLU A 27 31.76 -18.39 1.10
CA GLU A 27 31.21 -18.81 2.39
C GLU A 27 30.24 -17.77 2.96
N TYR A 28 30.50 -16.48 2.74
CA TYR A 28 29.58 -15.40 3.13
C TYR A 28 28.18 -15.60 2.55
N TRP A 29 28.09 -15.89 1.24
CA TRP A 29 26.82 -16.15 0.55
C TRP A 29 26.14 -17.44 1.01
N ARG A 30 26.92 -18.50 1.26
CA ARG A 30 26.39 -19.77 1.79
C ARG A 30 25.80 -19.58 3.20
N GLN A 31 26.46 -18.82 4.07
CA GLN A 31 25.97 -18.54 5.42
C GLN A 31 24.66 -17.74 5.39
N GLN A 32 24.56 -16.72 4.53
CA GLN A 32 23.32 -15.98 4.34
C GLN A 32 22.18 -16.87 3.83
N ALA A 33 22.44 -17.72 2.84
CA ALA A 33 21.44 -18.65 2.31
C ALA A 33 20.96 -19.65 3.39
N GLN A 34 21.87 -20.16 4.23
CA GLN A 34 21.51 -21.03 5.35
C GLN A 34 20.72 -20.30 6.44
N ALA A 35 20.99 -19.02 6.69
CA ALA A 35 20.19 -18.21 7.61
C ALA A 35 18.76 -18.02 7.06
N ALA A 36 18.64 -17.60 5.80
CA ALA A 36 17.34 -17.43 5.14
C ALA A 36 16.52 -18.72 5.11
N LEU A 37 17.15 -19.87 4.83
CA LEU A 37 16.48 -21.18 4.87
C LEU A 37 15.99 -21.54 6.27
N ARG A 38 16.79 -21.28 7.31
CA ARG A 38 16.38 -21.52 8.71
C ARG A 38 15.18 -20.66 9.11
N ASP A 39 15.16 -19.40 8.68
CA ASP A 39 14.02 -18.52 8.96
C ASP A 39 12.76 -18.93 8.17
N ALA A 40 12.92 -19.34 6.91
CA ALA A 40 11.81 -19.91 6.12
C ALA A 40 11.22 -21.18 6.77
N LEU A 41 12.06 -22.07 7.31
CA LEU A 41 11.61 -23.29 7.99
C LEU A 41 10.89 -22.98 9.32
N ARG A 42 11.29 -21.93 10.05
CA ARG A 42 10.58 -21.48 11.26
C ARG A 42 9.18 -20.96 10.97
N LEU A 43 8.96 -20.37 9.79
CA LEU A 43 7.68 -19.83 9.36
C LEU A 43 6.62 -20.90 9.00
N GLN A 44 6.97 -22.19 9.06
CA GLN A 44 6.01 -23.29 8.84
C GLN A 44 4.86 -23.32 9.86
N ARG A 45 5.06 -22.76 11.06
CA ARG A 45 3.98 -22.60 12.04
C ARG A 45 3.18 -21.35 11.75
N LEU A 46 2.09 -21.52 11.00
CA LEU A 46 1.20 -20.42 10.61
C LEU A 46 0.46 -19.84 11.81
N ASN A 47 0.39 -18.50 11.88
CA ASN A 47 -0.54 -17.83 12.79
C ASN A 47 -1.96 -17.92 12.20
N THR A 48 -2.82 -18.76 12.76
CA THR A 48 -4.20 -18.98 12.28
C THR A 48 -5.27 -18.20 13.06
N ASN A 49 -4.85 -17.36 14.02
CA ASN A 49 -5.74 -16.53 14.83
C ASN A 49 -6.58 -15.58 13.96
N VAL A 50 -7.60 -14.96 14.55
CA VAL A 50 -8.31 -13.84 13.91
C VAL A 50 -7.59 -12.54 14.27
N ALA A 51 -7.34 -11.68 13.30
CA ALA A 51 -6.69 -10.41 13.55
C ALA A 51 -7.62 -9.46 14.30
N LYS A 52 -7.17 -8.98 15.46
CA LYS A 52 -7.83 -7.93 16.22
C LYS A 52 -7.65 -6.58 15.52
N ASN A 53 -6.44 -6.30 15.05
CA ASN A 53 -6.08 -5.05 14.39
C ASN A 53 -5.68 -5.31 12.93
N LEU A 54 -5.99 -4.37 12.05
CA LEU A 54 -5.60 -4.39 10.64
C LEU A 54 -4.96 -3.06 10.29
N ILE A 55 -3.73 -3.11 9.75
CA ILE A 55 -3.05 -1.94 9.20
C ILE A 55 -2.77 -2.19 7.72
N LEU A 56 -3.29 -1.31 6.89
CA LEU A 56 -3.01 -1.29 5.46
C LEU A 56 -2.11 -0.10 5.15
N PHE A 57 -0.84 -0.39 4.90
CA PHE A 57 0.10 0.55 4.31
C PHE A 57 -0.01 0.51 2.79
N LEU A 58 0.00 1.68 2.18
CA LEU A 58 -0.07 1.86 0.74
C LEU A 58 0.99 2.85 0.28
N GLY A 59 1.89 2.40 -0.60
CA GLY A 59 2.73 3.30 -1.38
C GLY A 59 2.09 3.58 -2.72
N ASP A 60 1.50 4.77 -2.87
CA ASP A 60 0.91 5.19 -4.15
C ASP A 60 2.03 5.42 -5.17
N GLY A 61 1.91 4.92 -6.41
CA GLY A 61 3.00 4.94 -7.39
C GLY A 61 4.26 4.09 -7.04
N MET A 62 4.29 3.36 -5.91
CA MET A 62 5.47 2.60 -5.44
C MET A 62 5.69 1.24 -6.13
N GLY A 63 5.98 1.21 -7.43
CA GLY A 63 6.31 -0.04 -8.14
C GLY A 63 7.52 -0.84 -7.58
N VAL A 64 7.78 -2.05 -8.10
CA VAL A 64 8.92 -2.89 -7.67
C VAL A 64 10.27 -2.19 -7.88
N SER A 65 10.37 -1.41 -8.95
CA SER A 65 11.52 -0.54 -9.23
C SER A 65 11.69 0.52 -8.14
N THR A 66 10.61 1.20 -7.74
CA THR A 66 10.62 2.19 -6.66
C THR A 66 11.03 1.57 -5.34
N VAL A 67 10.53 0.38 -4.98
CA VAL A 67 10.95 -0.35 -3.77
C VAL A 67 12.45 -0.62 -3.80
N THR A 68 12.98 -1.14 -4.91
CA THR A 68 14.40 -1.46 -5.01
C THR A 68 15.28 -0.22 -4.95
N ALA A 69 14.88 0.86 -5.62
CA ALA A 69 15.60 2.13 -5.58
C ALA A 69 15.54 2.77 -4.18
N ALA A 70 14.41 2.68 -3.48
CA ALA A 70 14.25 3.16 -2.12
C ALA A 70 15.09 2.34 -1.12
N ARG A 71 15.20 1.02 -1.31
CA ARG A 71 16.10 0.14 -0.56
C ARG A 71 17.55 0.63 -0.67
N ILE A 72 18.04 0.80 -1.90
CA ILE A 72 19.40 1.30 -2.16
C ILE A 72 19.62 2.65 -1.50
N LEU A 73 18.68 3.60 -1.69
CA LEU A 73 18.76 4.93 -1.08
C LEU A 73 18.80 4.83 0.46
N LYS A 74 17.94 4.01 1.08
CA LYS A 74 17.90 3.84 2.54
C LYS A 74 19.25 3.35 3.08
N GLY A 75 19.84 2.34 2.44
CA GLY A 75 21.15 1.83 2.85
C GLY A 75 22.25 2.88 2.71
N GLN A 76 22.24 3.66 1.63
CA GLN A 76 23.20 4.76 1.41
C GLN A 76 23.04 5.90 2.42
N LEU A 77 21.81 6.25 2.79
CA LEU A 77 21.53 7.22 3.86
C LEU A 77 22.01 6.73 5.24
N GLN A 78 22.22 5.42 5.40
CA GLN A 78 22.78 4.79 6.60
C GLN A 78 24.28 4.49 6.49
N HIS A 79 24.97 5.09 5.51
CA HIS A 79 26.40 4.91 5.23
C HIS A 79 26.80 3.49 4.75
N GLY A 80 25.84 2.68 4.30
CA GLY A 80 26.08 1.41 3.60
C GLY A 80 26.28 1.58 2.08
N GLN A 81 26.42 0.48 1.34
CA GLN A 81 26.51 0.51 -0.13
C GLN A 81 25.13 0.73 -0.76
N GLY A 82 24.11 0.09 -0.19
CA GLY A 82 22.69 0.30 -0.50
C GLY A 82 21.99 -1.00 -0.85
N GLU A 83 22.52 -1.72 -1.84
CA GLU A 83 21.92 -2.92 -2.43
C GLU A 83 21.67 -4.06 -1.43
N GLU A 84 22.56 -4.19 -0.45
CA GLU A 84 22.52 -5.19 0.63
C GLU A 84 21.57 -4.83 1.76
N SER A 85 21.13 -3.57 1.83
CA SER A 85 20.26 -3.10 2.90
C SER A 85 18.84 -3.65 2.76
N GLN A 86 18.09 -3.67 3.85
CA GLN A 86 16.68 -4.11 3.85
C GLN A 86 15.76 -2.98 4.28
N LEU A 87 14.66 -2.82 3.54
CA LEU A 87 13.51 -2.06 3.99
C LEU A 87 12.83 -2.80 5.15
N GLU A 88 12.07 -2.09 5.98
CA GLU A 88 11.23 -2.72 7.01
C GLU A 88 10.17 -3.62 6.36
N MET A 89 9.64 -3.21 5.21
CA MET A 89 8.73 -4.04 4.42
C MET A 89 9.39 -5.28 3.79
N ASP A 90 10.72 -5.29 3.58
CA ASP A 90 11.41 -6.48 3.06
C ASP A 90 11.48 -7.62 4.09
N LYS A 91 11.35 -7.29 5.38
CA LYS A 91 11.38 -8.26 6.49
C LYS A 91 10.06 -9.03 6.61
N PHE A 92 9.07 -8.71 5.79
CA PHE A 92 7.75 -9.31 5.82
C PHE A 92 7.83 -10.72 5.19
N PRO A 93 7.38 -11.78 5.90
CA PRO A 93 7.62 -13.17 5.50
C PRO A 93 6.78 -13.66 4.32
N TYR A 94 5.73 -12.94 3.95
CA TYR A 94 4.82 -13.35 2.88
C TYR A 94 4.78 -12.29 1.79
N VAL A 95 4.81 -12.73 0.54
CA VAL A 95 4.83 -11.86 -0.65
C VAL A 95 3.88 -12.43 -1.70
N ALA A 96 3.18 -11.57 -2.42
CA ALA A 96 2.36 -11.96 -3.57
C ALA A 96 2.50 -10.94 -4.71
N LEU A 97 1.85 -11.20 -5.86
CA LEU A 97 1.72 -10.25 -6.97
C LEU A 97 0.26 -9.85 -7.18
N SER A 98 0.00 -8.56 -7.41
CA SER A 98 -1.31 -7.94 -7.62
C SER A 98 -1.49 -7.52 -9.07
N LYS A 99 -2.65 -7.80 -9.63
CA LYS A 99 -3.05 -7.34 -10.97
C LYS A 99 -3.92 -6.08 -10.86
N THR A 100 -3.37 -4.93 -11.20
CA THR A 100 -3.93 -3.63 -10.81
C THR A 100 -4.93 -3.02 -11.78
N TYR A 101 -5.07 -3.52 -13.01
CA TYR A 101 -5.98 -2.99 -14.03
C TYR A 101 -7.37 -2.56 -13.51
N ASN A 102 -7.89 -1.42 -13.96
CA ASN A 102 -9.29 -1.03 -13.79
C ASN A 102 -10.19 -1.83 -14.73
N THR A 103 -11.51 -1.80 -14.52
CA THR A 103 -12.45 -2.49 -15.43
C THR A 103 -12.43 -1.94 -16.86
N ASN A 104 -12.08 -0.67 -17.04
CA ASN A 104 -12.02 0.02 -18.32
C ASN A 104 -10.63 0.50 -18.73
N ALA A 105 -9.58 0.23 -17.93
CA ALA A 105 -8.20 0.66 -18.23
C ALA A 105 -7.17 -0.39 -17.79
N GLN A 106 -6.21 -0.69 -18.67
CA GLN A 106 -5.14 -1.67 -18.39
C GLN A 106 -4.12 -1.09 -17.41
N VAL A 107 -3.73 0.16 -17.66
CA VAL A 107 -2.99 1.00 -16.73
C VAL A 107 -4.03 1.71 -15.87
N PRO A 108 -4.02 1.48 -14.55
CA PRO A 108 -5.05 2.00 -13.68
C PRO A 108 -4.78 3.41 -13.17
N ASP A 109 -5.80 4.03 -12.56
CA ASP A 109 -5.64 5.19 -11.69
C ASP A 109 -5.78 4.83 -10.20
N SER A 110 -5.42 5.77 -9.31
CA SER A 110 -5.57 5.58 -7.86
C SER A 110 -7.03 5.35 -7.42
N ALA A 111 -8.03 5.93 -8.08
CA ALA A 111 -9.42 5.87 -7.61
C ALA A 111 -10.04 4.48 -7.73
N GLY A 112 -10.00 3.89 -8.92
CA GLY A 112 -10.62 2.58 -9.08
C GLY A 112 -9.75 1.44 -8.54
N THR A 113 -8.44 1.63 -8.39
CA THR A 113 -7.60 0.71 -7.60
C THR A 113 -7.92 0.81 -6.11
N ALA A 114 -8.15 2.00 -5.56
CA ALA A 114 -8.58 2.18 -4.18
C ALA A 114 -9.92 1.50 -3.89
N THR A 115 -10.86 1.61 -4.82
CA THR A 115 -12.09 0.84 -4.75
C THR A 115 -11.82 -0.68 -4.73
N ALA A 116 -10.85 -1.16 -5.50
CA ALA A 116 -10.49 -2.57 -5.50
C ALA A 116 -9.88 -3.05 -4.17
N TYR A 117 -8.88 -2.34 -3.61
CA TYR A 117 -8.18 -2.79 -2.39
C TYR A 117 -8.79 -2.31 -1.07
N LEU A 118 -9.78 -1.40 -1.09
CA LEU A 118 -10.56 -1.02 0.10
C LEU A 118 -11.96 -1.62 0.11
N CYS A 119 -12.60 -1.80 -1.05
CA CYS A 119 -13.99 -2.29 -1.13
C CYS A 119 -14.11 -3.71 -1.72
N GLY A 120 -13.04 -4.26 -2.29
CA GLY A 120 -13.04 -5.61 -2.87
C GLY A 120 -13.68 -5.72 -4.25
N VAL A 121 -14.01 -4.60 -4.88
CA VAL A 121 -14.67 -4.54 -6.19
C VAL A 121 -13.82 -3.69 -7.14
N LYS A 122 -13.45 -4.23 -8.31
CA LYS A 122 -12.78 -3.44 -9.35
C LYS A 122 -13.78 -2.41 -9.91
N ALA A 123 -13.28 -1.20 -10.17
CA ALA A 123 -14.08 -0.08 -10.63
C ALA A 123 -13.48 0.58 -11.86
N ASN A 124 -14.23 1.51 -12.45
CA ASN A 124 -13.77 2.32 -13.57
C ASN A 124 -12.76 3.35 -13.10
N GLU A 125 -11.86 3.72 -14.00
CA GLU A 125 -10.90 4.80 -13.79
C GLU A 125 -11.60 6.11 -13.38
N GLY A 126 -11.04 6.82 -12.40
CA GLY A 126 -11.55 8.11 -11.94
C GLY A 126 -12.79 8.05 -11.05
N THR A 127 -13.31 6.84 -10.75
CA THR A 127 -14.47 6.63 -9.86
C THR A 127 -14.03 6.10 -8.50
N VAL A 128 -14.67 6.57 -7.42
CA VAL A 128 -14.29 6.30 -6.03
C VAL A 128 -15.42 5.58 -5.30
N GLY A 129 -15.14 4.41 -4.71
CA GLY A 129 -16.09 3.70 -3.84
C GLY A 129 -17.36 3.23 -4.54
N VAL A 130 -17.34 3.06 -5.85
CA VAL A 130 -18.49 2.64 -6.66
C VAL A 130 -18.11 1.52 -7.61
N SER A 131 -19.07 0.69 -7.99
CA SER A 131 -18.85 -0.37 -8.98
C SER A 131 -18.61 0.19 -10.39
N ALA A 132 -18.10 -0.65 -11.29
CA ALA A 132 -17.90 -0.33 -12.70
C ALA A 132 -19.20 -0.02 -13.49
N GLY A 133 -20.37 -0.09 -12.85
CA GLY A 133 -21.62 0.38 -13.45
C GLY A 133 -21.80 1.91 -13.39
N VAL A 134 -20.92 2.63 -12.68
CA VAL A 134 -20.91 4.11 -12.64
C VAL A 134 -20.06 4.65 -13.79
N THR A 135 -20.61 5.59 -14.54
CA THR A 135 -19.88 6.30 -15.59
C THR A 135 -19.23 7.54 -14.99
N ARG A 136 -17.92 7.74 -15.26
CA ARG A 136 -17.18 8.91 -14.77
C ARG A 136 -17.93 10.20 -15.14
N ASP A 137 -17.94 11.16 -14.22
CA ASP A 137 -18.64 12.46 -14.33
C ASP A 137 -20.18 12.40 -14.31
N GLN A 138 -20.80 11.22 -14.42
CA GLN A 138 -22.26 11.10 -14.46
C GLN A 138 -22.85 10.78 -13.09
N CYS A 139 -23.14 11.84 -12.32
CA CYS A 139 -23.70 11.74 -10.97
C CYS A 139 -24.91 10.80 -10.86
N ASN A 140 -25.85 10.88 -11.82
CA ASN A 140 -27.07 10.08 -11.85
C ASN A 140 -26.83 8.56 -11.91
N THR A 141 -25.64 8.11 -12.33
CA THR A 141 -25.30 6.68 -12.37
C THR A 141 -24.83 6.12 -11.02
N THR A 142 -24.55 6.98 -10.03
CA THR A 142 -23.97 6.61 -8.72
C THR A 142 -24.93 5.80 -7.85
N ARG A 143 -26.20 6.22 -7.78
CA ARG A 143 -27.17 5.68 -6.83
C ARG A 143 -27.42 4.19 -7.06
N GLY A 144 -27.30 3.41 -5.99
CA GLY A 144 -27.49 1.95 -6.01
C GLY A 144 -26.28 1.17 -6.53
N ARG A 145 -25.14 1.84 -6.78
CA ARG A 145 -23.89 1.25 -7.27
C ARG A 145 -22.71 1.53 -6.34
N GLU A 146 -22.98 2.07 -5.16
CA GLU A 146 -22.02 2.25 -4.08
C GLU A 146 -21.51 0.89 -3.60
N VAL A 147 -20.22 0.80 -3.26
CA VAL A 147 -19.62 -0.41 -2.68
C VAL A 147 -19.02 -0.09 -1.32
N THR A 148 -19.26 -0.95 -0.34
CA THR A 148 -18.84 -0.72 1.04
C THR A 148 -17.35 -1.02 1.22
N SER A 149 -16.64 -0.15 1.93
CA SER A 149 -15.21 -0.32 2.23
C SER A 149 -14.98 -1.17 3.48
N ILE A 150 -13.77 -1.72 3.61
CA ILE A 150 -13.29 -2.39 4.81
C ILE A 150 -13.23 -1.46 6.02
N LEU A 151 -13.04 -0.16 5.81
CA LEU A 151 -13.12 0.83 6.88
C LEU A 151 -14.54 0.88 7.43
N ARG A 152 -15.55 0.97 6.56
CA ARG A 152 -16.96 0.96 6.99
C ARG A 152 -17.30 -0.35 7.70
N TRP A 153 -16.91 -1.48 7.11
CA TRP A 153 -17.11 -2.79 7.72
C TRP A 153 -16.48 -2.88 9.11
N ALA A 154 -15.22 -2.44 9.27
CA ALA A 154 -14.54 -2.50 10.57
C ALA A 154 -15.27 -1.64 11.61
N LYS A 155 -15.78 -0.49 11.18
CA LYS A 155 -16.58 0.37 12.04
C LYS A 155 -17.90 -0.28 12.46
N ASP A 156 -18.59 -0.93 11.53
CA ASP A 156 -19.84 -1.66 11.79
C ASP A 156 -19.63 -2.85 12.75
N ASP A 157 -18.43 -3.45 12.77
CA ASP A 157 -18.01 -4.48 13.74
C ASP A 157 -17.56 -3.92 15.11
N GLY A 158 -17.68 -2.59 15.30
CA GLY A 158 -17.36 -1.90 16.54
C GLY A 158 -15.85 -1.69 16.77
N LYS A 159 -15.02 -1.87 15.73
CA LYS A 159 -13.60 -1.47 15.76
C LYS A 159 -13.49 0.03 15.58
N SER A 160 -12.39 0.59 16.08
CA SER A 160 -12.04 1.98 15.75
C SER A 160 -11.36 2.04 14.40
N VAL A 161 -11.51 3.16 13.69
CA VAL A 161 -11.00 3.29 12.33
C VAL A 161 -10.23 4.58 12.14
N GLY A 162 -9.18 4.53 11.33
CA GLY A 162 -8.38 5.70 11.02
C GLY A 162 -7.84 5.74 9.59
N ILE A 163 -7.57 6.96 9.15
CA ILE A 163 -6.98 7.29 7.85
C ILE A 163 -5.78 8.22 8.12
N VAL A 164 -4.62 7.86 7.59
CA VAL A 164 -3.40 8.66 7.63
C VAL A 164 -2.83 8.72 6.22
N THR A 165 -2.53 9.92 5.72
CA THR A 165 -1.96 10.09 4.38
C THR A 165 -1.07 11.34 4.29
N THR A 166 -0.09 11.33 3.39
CA THR A 166 0.65 12.54 3.00
C THR A 166 -0.04 13.36 1.89
N THR A 167 -1.19 12.91 1.39
CA THR A 167 -2.02 13.66 0.43
C THR A 167 -3.14 14.40 1.15
N ARG A 168 -3.99 15.08 0.39
CA ARG A 168 -5.30 15.52 0.87
C ARG A 168 -6.09 14.33 1.35
N VAL A 169 -6.76 14.43 2.50
CA VAL A 169 -7.66 13.36 2.97
C VAL A 169 -8.85 13.11 2.04
N THR A 170 -9.11 14.03 1.10
CA THR A 170 -10.10 13.94 0.00
C THR A 170 -9.52 13.39 -1.31
N HIS A 171 -8.25 12.99 -1.34
CA HIS A 171 -7.61 12.36 -2.50
C HIS A 171 -8.23 10.97 -2.79
N ALA A 172 -7.99 10.43 -3.97
CA ALA A 172 -8.65 9.22 -4.47
C ALA A 172 -8.47 8.00 -3.54
N THR A 173 -7.24 7.75 -3.10
CA THR A 173 -6.89 6.66 -2.18
C THR A 173 -7.65 6.73 -0.84
N PRO A 174 -7.51 7.79 -0.02
CA PRO A 174 -8.18 7.84 1.28
C PRO A 174 -9.70 7.93 1.10
N SER A 175 -10.18 8.62 0.06
CA SER A 175 -11.62 8.80 -0.17
C SER A 175 -12.36 7.51 -0.49
N ALA A 176 -11.77 6.53 -1.17
CA ALA A 176 -12.43 5.24 -1.40
C ALA A 176 -12.70 4.46 -0.09
N ALA A 177 -12.12 4.86 1.04
CA ALA A 177 -12.44 4.29 2.35
C ALA A 177 -13.79 4.78 2.90
N TYR A 178 -14.33 5.91 2.44
CA TYR A 178 -15.53 6.53 3.04
C TYR A 178 -16.50 7.17 2.04
N ALA A 179 -16.08 7.49 0.82
CA ALA A 179 -16.85 8.22 -0.18
C ALA A 179 -17.30 7.30 -1.33
N HIS A 180 -18.39 7.71 -1.96
CA HIS A 180 -18.92 7.15 -3.19
C HIS A 180 -19.09 8.31 -4.19
N SER A 181 -18.26 8.35 -5.22
CA SER A 181 -18.25 9.46 -6.19
C SER A 181 -17.99 8.97 -7.61
N ALA A 182 -18.76 9.51 -8.56
CA ALA A 182 -18.55 9.31 -9.99
C ALA A 182 -17.29 10.04 -10.52
N ASN A 183 -16.71 10.97 -9.75
CA ASN A 183 -15.44 11.58 -10.09
C ASN A 183 -14.58 11.83 -8.83
N ARG A 184 -13.33 11.36 -8.87
CA ARG A 184 -12.29 11.58 -7.85
C ARG A 184 -11.93 13.06 -7.64
N ASP A 185 -12.18 13.91 -8.64
CA ASP A 185 -11.81 15.33 -8.64
C ASP A 185 -12.82 16.21 -7.90
N TRP A 186 -13.97 15.67 -7.47
CA TRP A 186 -15.01 16.37 -6.73
C TRP A 186 -14.66 16.52 -5.23
N HIS A 187 -13.51 17.13 -4.92
CA HIS A 187 -13.01 17.27 -3.56
C HIS A 187 -13.91 18.14 -2.68
N SER A 188 -14.38 19.27 -3.21
CA SER A 188 -15.37 20.18 -2.65
C SER A 188 -16.46 20.49 -3.67
N ASP A 189 -17.55 21.10 -3.22
CA ASP A 189 -18.66 21.54 -4.07
C ASP A 189 -18.23 22.57 -5.13
N GLY A 190 -17.15 23.31 -4.88
CA GLY A 190 -16.56 24.26 -5.83
C GLY A 190 -15.93 23.63 -7.07
N GLU A 191 -15.55 22.34 -7.01
CA GLU A 191 -15.04 21.59 -8.17
C GLU A 191 -16.13 20.77 -8.89
N MET A 192 -17.35 20.74 -8.36
CA MET A 192 -18.44 19.94 -8.93
C MET A 192 -19.18 20.68 -10.05
N PRO A 193 -19.53 20.00 -11.16
CA PRO A 193 -20.33 20.63 -12.19
C PRO A 193 -21.79 20.80 -11.70
N PRO A 194 -22.53 21.82 -12.21
CA PRO A 194 -23.87 22.15 -11.72
C PRO A 194 -24.88 21.01 -11.81
N ASP A 195 -24.77 20.16 -12.83
CA ASP A 195 -25.61 18.98 -13.04
C ASP A 195 -25.36 17.90 -11.96
N ALA A 196 -24.12 17.71 -11.50
CA ALA A 196 -23.81 16.81 -10.40
C ALA A 196 -24.39 17.31 -9.06
N LEU A 197 -24.30 18.62 -8.80
CA LEU A 197 -24.90 19.24 -7.61
C LEU A 197 -26.43 19.13 -7.63
N GLN A 198 -27.06 19.41 -8.77
CA GLN A 198 -28.51 19.27 -8.95
C GLN A 198 -28.97 17.79 -8.89
N GLY A 199 -28.13 16.87 -9.36
CA GLY A 199 -28.34 15.43 -9.28
C GLY A 199 -28.22 14.85 -7.87
N GLY A 200 -27.85 15.67 -6.89
CA GLY A 200 -27.78 15.29 -5.47
C GLY A 200 -26.49 14.60 -5.07
N CYS A 201 -25.47 14.56 -5.94
CA CYS A 201 -24.14 14.11 -5.54
C CYS A 201 -23.53 15.05 -4.52
N ARG A 202 -22.73 14.49 -3.62
CA ARG A 202 -22.02 15.21 -2.56
C ARG A 202 -20.54 15.19 -2.84
N ASP A 203 -19.87 16.30 -2.58
CA ASP A 203 -18.43 16.39 -2.65
C ASP A 203 -17.75 15.46 -1.63
N ILE A 204 -16.52 15.06 -1.92
CA ILE A 204 -15.76 14.10 -1.12
C ILE A 204 -15.52 14.64 0.31
N ALA A 205 -15.21 15.93 0.48
CA ALA A 205 -15.01 16.53 1.80
C ALA A 205 -16.28 16.42 2.66
N ARG A 206 -17.45 16.68 2.07
CA ARG A 206 -18.74 16.50 2.75
C ARG A 206 -18.97 15.03 3.12
N GLN A 207 -18.66 14.10 2.22
CA GLN A 207 -18.80 12.66 2.48
C GLN A 207 -17.90 12.16 3.60
N LEU A 208 -16.69 12.73 3.78
CA LEU A 208 -15.79 12.42 4.90
C LEU A 208 -16.46 12.64 6.26
N VAL A 209 -17.27 13.71 6.37
CA VAL A 209 -17.94 14.08 7.61
C VAL A 209 -19.28 13.37 7.78
N GLU A 210 -20.00 13.09 6.70
CA GLU A 210 -21.39 12.65 6.75
C GLU A 210 -21.58 11.14 6.57
N ASN A 211 -20.75 10.44 5.78
CA ASN A 211 -20.97 9.02 5.48
C ASN A 211 -20.56 8.12 6.66
N ILE A 212 -19.45 8.47 7.31
CA ILE A 212 -18.93 7.76 8.48
C ILE A 212 -18.53 8.82 9.52
N PRO A 213 -19.52 9.41 10.22
CA PRO A 213 -19.26 10.52 11.14
C PRO A 213 -18.31 10.14 12.27
N ASP A 214 -18.16 8.86 12.58
CA ASP A 214 -17.40 8.34 13.71
C ASP A 214 -16.02 7.77 13.33
N ILE A 215 -15.36 8.25 12.26
CA ILE A 215 -13.93 7.95 12.05
C ILE A 215 -13.12 8.58 13.20
N GLU A 216 -12.43 7.76 13.98
CA GLU A 216 -11.68 8.19 15.17
C GLU A 216 -10.45 9.03 14.84
N VAL A 217 -9.74 8.72 13.75
CA VAL A 217 -8.51 9.42 13.37
C VAL A 217 -8.49 9.72 11.89
N ILE A 218 -8.36 11.00 11.52
CA ILE A 218 -8.16 11.46 10.15
C ILE A 218 -6.96 12.40 10.15
N LEU A 219 -5.85 12.01 9.52
CA LEU A 219 -4.60 12.80 9.46
C LEU A 219 -4.11 12.92 8.02
N GLY A 220 -3.81 14.15 7.58
CA GLY A 220 -3.21 14.41 6.27
C GLY A 220 -3.32 15.88 5.89
N GLY A 221 -3.39 16.18 4.60
CA GLY A 221 -3.66 17.53 4.08
C GLY A 221 -5.14 17.77 3.74
N GLY A 222 -5.43 18.90 3.11
CA GLY A 222 -6.72 19.19 2.48
C GLY A 222 -7.59 20.21 3.22
N ARG A 223 -7.01 21.14 4.00
CA ARG A 223 -7.78 22.16 4.73
C ARG A 223 -8.71 22.96 3.82
N LYS A 224 -8.27 23.32 2.61
CA LYS A 224 -9.02 24.26 1.76
C LYS A 224 -10.41 23.75 1.36
N TYR A 225 -10.61 22.43 1.28
CA TYR A 225 -11.91 21.83 0.91
C TYR A 225 -12.92 21.82 2.07
N MET A 226 -12.48 22.13 3.29
CA MET A 226 -13.30 22.09 4.50
C MET A 226 -13.94 23.44 4.84
N PHE A 227 -13.42 24.54 4.29
CA PHE A 227 -13.80 25.89 4.68
C PHE A 227 -14.52 26.67 3.57
N PRO A 228 -15.41 27.62 3.93
CA PRO A 228 -16.08 28.49 2.99
C PRO A 228 -15.12 29.22 2.05
N LYS A 229 -15.58 29.51 0.84
CA LYS A 229 -14.83 30.32 -0.13
C LYS A 229 -14.36 31.62 0.49
N ASN A 230 -13.12 31.98 0.19
CA ASN A 230 -12.40 33.16 0.70
C ASN A 230 -11.98 33.11 2.19
N THR A 231 -12.24 32.02 2.91
CA THR A 231 -11.66 31.83 4.25
C THR A 231 -10.14 31.72 4.11
N SER A 232 -9.39 32.57 4.79
CA SER A 232 -7.92 32.51 4.77
C SER A 232 -7.43 31.23 5.42
N ASP A 233 -6.40 30.60 4.84
CA ASP A 233 -5.73 29.48 5.50
C ASP A 233 -4.98 29.97 6.74
N VAL A 234 -4.88 29.09 7.74
CA VAL A 234 -4.27 29.38 9.05
C VAL A 234 -2.75 29.49 9.00
N GLU A 235 -2.11 28.79 8.07
CA GLU A 235 -0.65 28.74 7.93
C GLU A 235 -0.15 29.69 6.84
N TYR A 236 -0.96 29.88 5.79
CA TYR A 236 -0.66 30.75 4.65
C TYR A 236 -1.62 31.95 4.59
N PRO A 237 -1.61 32.86 5.59
CA PRO A 237 -2.57 33.94 5.67
C PRO A 237 -2.42 34.91 4.49
N GLY A 238 -3.54 35.25 3.85
CA GLY A 238 -3.57 36.20 2.73
C GLY A 238 -3.26 35.62 1.35
N GLU A 239 -2.77 34.38 1.25
CA GLU A 239 -2.50 33.73 -0.03
C GLU A 239 -3.77 33.14 -0.67
N GLU A 240 -4.20 33.71 -1.81
CA GLU A 240 -5.50 33.36 -2.41
C GLU A 240 -5.62 31.88 -2.81
N LYS A 241 -4.54 31.28 -3.32
CA LYS A 241 -4.48 29.86 -3.73
C LYS A 241 -4.74 28.87 -2.60
N HIS A 242 -4.56 29.30 -1.34
CA HIS A 242 -4.72 28.46 -0.15
C HIS A 242 -6.06 28.69 0.56
N ARG A 243 -6.85 29.67 0.11
CA ARG A 243 -8.17 29.96 0.71
C ARG A 243 -9.14 28.79 0.56
N GLY A 244 -10.12 28.74 1.45
CA GLY A 244 -11.23 27.80 1.39
C GLY A 244 -11.91 27.81 0.01
N THR A 245 -12.42 26.66 -0.43
CA THR A 245 -12.99 26.47 -1.77
C THR A 245 -14.51 26.32 -1.78
N ARG A 246 -15.15 26.09 -0.62
CA ARG A 246 -16.56 25.71 -0.56
C ARG A 246 -17.53 26.82 -0.93
N LEU A 247 -18.43 26.57 -1.88
CA LEU A 247 -19.43 27.54 -2.34
C LEU A 247 -20.71 27.52 -1.50
N ASP A 248 -20.98 26.40 -0.83
CA ASP A 248 -22.11 26.18 0.07
C ASP A 248 -21.98 26.89 1.44
N ARG A 249 -20.87 27.60 1.65
CA ARG A 249 -20.54 28.36 2.88
C ARG A 249 -20.46 27.52 4.15
N ARG A 250 -20.31 26.20 4.04
CA ARG A 250 -20.18 25.32 5.22
C ARG A 250 -18.75 25.33 5.75
N ASP A 251 -18.63 25.29 7.06
CA ASP A 251 -17.41 24.90 7.76
C ASP A 251 -17.56 23.43 8.16
N LEU A 252 -16.89 22.55 7.42
CA LEU A 252 -16.96 21.11 7.64
C LEU A 252 -16.16 20.65 8.85
N VAL A 253 -15.11 21.37 9.27
CA VAL A 253 -14.39 21.07 10.51
C VAL A 253 -15.32 21.30 11.70
N ARG A 254 -16.05 22.42 11.68
CA ARG A 254 -17.07 22.70 12.68
C ARG A 254 -18.19 21.66 12.65
N ALA A 255 -18.72 21.33 11.47
CA ALA A 255 -19.76 20.32 11.33
C ALA A 255 -19.33 18.94 11.82
N TRP A 256 -18.08 18.54 11.56
CA TRP A 256 -17.50 17.29 12.07
C TRP A 256 -17.38 17.28 13.59
N ARG A 257 -16.99 18.40 14.21
CA ARG A 257 -16.94 18.49 15.67
C ARG A 257 -18.33 18.44 16.30
N GLU A 258 -19.30 19.12 15.68
CA GLU A 258 -20.69 19.17 16.14
C GLU A 258 -21.44 17.85 15.91
N SER A 259 -20.99 16.99 14.99
CA SER A 259 -21.63 15.69 14.75
C SER A 259 -21.32 14.63 15.80
N LYS A 260 -20.39 14.89 16.73
CA LYS A 260 -19.98 13.90 17.73
C LYS A 260 -21.02 13.77 18.85
N ALA A 261 -21.18 12.54 19.34
CA ALA A 261 -22.08 12.24 20.45
C ALA A 261 -21.73 13.07 21.71
N PRO A 262 -22.74 13.48 22.51
CA PRO A 262 -22.51 14.20 23.77
C PRO A 262 -21.52 13.48 24.69
N GLY A 263 -20.59 14.24 25.29
CA GLY A 263 -19.56 13.72 26.18
C GLY A 263 -18.32 13.15 25.48
N LYS A 264 -18.30 13.08 24.13
CA LYS A 264 -17.11 12.72 23.35
C LYS A 264 -16.23 13.93 23.08
N VAL A 265 -14.91 13.75 23.18
CA VAL A 265 -13.92 14.80 22.96
C VAL A 265 -13.37 14.72 21.53
N ALA A 266 -13.79 15.65 20.68
CA ALA A 266 -13.20 15.85 19.35
C ALA A 266 -12.16 16.97 19.35
N ARG A 267 -11.01 16.71 18.73
CA ARG A 267 -9.94 17.70 18.53
C ARG A 267 -9.62 17.86 17.05
N TYR A 268 -9.60 19.12 16.62
CA TYR A 268 -9.02 19.53 15.35
C TYR A 268 -7.63 20.10 15.61
N VAL A 269 -6.64 19.67 14.83
CA VAL A 269 -5.28 20.20 14.86
C VAL A 269 -4.82 20.49 13.43
N TRP A 270 -3.92 21.44 13.27
CA TRP A 270 -3.33 21.76 11.96
C TRP A 270 -1.81 21.85 12.02
N HIS A 271 -1.23 21.79 13.22
CA HIS A 271 0.21 21.98 13.43
C HIS A 271 0.82 20.77 14.16
N ARG A 272 2.05 20.41 13.79
CA ARG A 272 2.81 19.28 14.37
C ARG A 272 2.91 19.34 15.88
N ARG A 273 3.29 20.51 16.42
CA ARG A 273 3.34 20.73 17.88
C ARG A 273 2.01 20.42 18.58
N GLU A 274 0.87 20.79 17.99
CA GLU A 274 -0.44 20.48 18.55
C GLU A 274 -0.67 18.97 18.54
N LEU A 275 -0.42 18.31 17.41
CA LEU A 275 -0.54 16.85 17.25
C LEU A 275 0.29 16.09 18.30
N LEU A 276 1.56 16.46 18.46
CA LEU A 276 2.49 15.78 19.37
C LEU A 276 2.23 16.08 20.85
N ALA A 277 1.60 17.22 21.16
CA ALA A 277 1.23 17.60 22.53
C ALA A 277 -0.10 16.96 22.99
N LEU A 278 -0.84 16.26 22.11
CA LEU A 278 -2.10 15.65 22.46
C LEU A 278 -1.93 14.58 23.55
N ASN A 279 -2.72 14.70 24.62
CA ASN A 279 -2.98 13.58 25.50
C ASN A 279 -4.00 12.64 24.85
N VAL A 280 -3.49 11.69 24.05
CA VAL A 280 -4.31 10.73 23.28
C VAL A 280 -5.30 9.92 24.12
N SER A 281 -5.06 9.77 25.43
CA SER A 281 -5.99 9.09 26.34
C SER A 281 -7.32 9.84 26.54
N GLN A 282 -7.31 11.18 26.39
CA GLN A 282 -8.46 12.06 26.65
C GLN A 282 -9.19 12.52 25.39
N VAL A 283 -8.72 12.14 24.20
CA VAL A 283 -9.30 12.54 22.91
C VAL A 283 -9.98 11.35 22.25
N ASP A 284 -11.29 11.42 22.01
CA ASP A 284 -12.03 10.34 21.34
C ASP A 284 -11.88 10.41 19.82
N PHE A 285 -11.89 11.61 19.25
CA PHE A 285 -11.83 11.85 17.80
C PHE A 285 -10.77 12.89 17.45
N LEU A 286 -9.97 12.64 16.42
CA LEU A 286 -8.91 13.52 15.96
C LEU A 286 -9.03 13.77 14.45
N LEU A 287 -9.11 15.04 14.08
CA LEU A 287 -8.96 15.53 12.71
C LEU A 287 -7.72 16.41 12.64
N GLY A 288 -6.68 15.95 11.96
CA GLY A 288 -5.44 16.67 11.73
C GLY A 288 -5.28 17.02 10.26
N LEU A 289 -5.34 18.30 9.91
CA LEU A 289 -5.18 18.77 8.53
C LEU A 289 -3.99 19.74 8.43
N PHE A 290 -2.86 19.25 7.94
CA PHE A 290 -1.55 19.91 8.05
C PHE A 290 -1.19 20.81 6.87
N GLU A 291 -1.88 20.69 5.74
CA GLU A 291 -1.68 21.57 4.57
C GLU A 291 -3.02 21.94 3.91
N PRO A 292 -3.12 23.06 3.15
CA PRO A 292 -4.32 23.41 2.39
C PRO A 292 -4.65 22.36 1.33
N GLY A 293 -3.61 21.84 0.67
CA GLY A 293 -3.68 20.79 -0.34
C GLY A 293 -3.02 19.51 0.16
N ASP A 294 -2.18 18.90 -0.67
CA ASP A 294 -1.35 17.76 -0.25
C ASP A 294 -0.26 18.23 0.72
N MET A 295 0.24 17.34 1.58
CA MET A 295 1.34 17.71 2.46
C MET A 295 2.60 18.04 1.65
N VAL A 296 3.53 18.79 2.24
CA VAL A 296 4.84 19.03 1.64
C VAL A 296 5.61 17.70 1.55
N TYR A 297 6.40 17.51 0.50
CA TYR A 297 7.31 16.36 0.39
C TYR A 297 8.25 16.28 1.60
N GLU A 298 8.59 15.08 2.06
CA GLU A 298 9.41 14.83 3.25
C GLU A 298 10.75 15.58 3.20
N LEU A 299 11.34 15.74 2.02
CA LEU A 299 12.62 16.43 1.85
C LEU A 299 12.55 17.93 2.15
N GLU A 300 11.40 18.55 1.86
CA GLU A 300 11.13 19.96 2.06
C GLU A 300 10.22 20.23 3.26
N ARG A 301 9.80 19.17 3.97
CA ARG A 301 8.85 19.27 5.07
C ARG A 301 9.36 20.23 6.15
N ASN A 302 8.50 21.15 6.58
CA ASN A 302 8.82 22.00 7.70
C ASN A 302 8.70 21.21 9.01
N ASN A 303 9.83 20.85 9.60
CA ASN A 303 9.87 20.07 10.85
C ASN A 303 9.23 20.76 12.07
N GLU A 304 8.93 22.06 11.98
CA GLU A 304 8.24 22.80 13.03
C GLU A 304 6.71 22.67 12.89
N THR A 305 6.17 22.88 11.68
CA THR A 305 4.73 22.95 11.41
C THR A 305 4.12 21.63 10.96
N ASP A 306 4.85 20.79 10.23
CA ASP A 306 4.32 19.58 9.59
C ASP A 306 4.82 18.28 10.23
N PRO A 307 3.92 17.39 10.69
CA PRO A 307 4.32 16.08 11.19
C PRO A 307 4.79 15.17 10.05
N SER A 308 5.78 14.31 10.31
CA SER A 308 6.14 13.26 9.36
C SER A 308 5.05 12.19 9.28
N LEU A 309 5.04 11.38 8.22
CA LEU A 309 4.13 10.23 8.12
C LEU A 309 4.28 9.28 9.31
N SER A 310 5.52 9.00 9.73
CA SER A 310 5.79 8.19 10.92
C SER A 310 5.17 8.79 12.19
N GLU A 311 5.22 10.10 12.38
CA GLU A 311 4.63 10.78 13.54
C GLU A 311 3.10 10.68 13.54
N MET A 312 2.47 10.90 12.38
CA MET A 312 1.02 10.73 12.22
C MET A 312 0.59 9.29 12.52
N VAL A 313 1.31 8.29 12.00
CA VAL A 313 1.04 6.87 12.26
C VAL A 313 1.16 6.53 13.74
N ALA A 314 2.17 7.05 14.43
CA ALA A 314 2.36 6.80 15.85
C ALA A 314 1.19 7.31 16.70
N VAL A 315 0.72 8.52 16.41
CA VAL A 315 -0.45 9.10 17.11
C VAL A 315 -1.72 8.31 16.77
N ALA A 316 -1.93 7.98 15.49
CA ALA A 316 -3.09 7.21 15.06
C ALA A 316 -3.18 5.86 15.76
N ILE A 317 -2.09 5.07 15.77
CA ILE A 317 -2.07 3.76 16.44
C ILE A 317 -2.38 3.91 17.93
N ARG A 318 -1.75 4.86 18.63
CA ARG A 318 -1.99 5.08 20.06
C ARG A 318 -3.44 5.45 20.37
N MET A 319 -4.08 6.25 19.52
CA MET A 319 -5.50 6.59 19.66
C MET A 319 -6.40 5.39 19.43
N LEU A 320 -6.15 4.64 18.34
CA LEU A 320 -6.98 3.52 17.93
C LEU A 320 -6.86 2.29 18.85
N GLN A 321 -5.70 2.09 19.47
CA GLN A 321 -5.44 1.00 20.42
C GLN A 321 -6.30 1.06 21.69
N LYS A 322 -6.94 2.20 21.99
CA LYS A 322 -7.86 2.33 23.12
C LYS A 322 -9.08 1.42 22.98
N ASN A 323 -9.46 1.04 21.76
CA ASN A 323 -10.59 0.17 21.54
C ASN A 323 -10.21 -1.30 21.77
N PRO A 324 -10.80 -1.99 22.78
CA PRO A 324 -10.50 -3.39 23.05
C PRO A 324 -10.93 -4.34 21.92
N ARG A 325 -11.85 -3.93 21.03
CA ARG A 325 -12.24 -4.67 19.81
C ARG A 325 -11.21 -4.58 18.69
N GLY A 326 -10.21 -3.71 18.83
CA GLY A 326 -9.16 -3.47 17.86
C GLY A 326 -9.53 -2.37 16.86
N PHE A 327 -8.77 -2.29 15.78
CA PHE A 327 -8.89 -1.20 14.83
C PHE A 327 -8.57 -1.57 13.38
N PHE A 328 -9.03 -0.74 12.45
CA PHE A 328 -8.54 -0.65 11.08
C PHE A 328 -7.82 0.68 10.88
N LEU A 329 -6.62 0.65 10.28
CA LEU A 329 -5.86 1.85 9.95
C LEU A 329 -5.39 1.77 8.50
N LEU A 330 -5.82 2.74 7.69
CA LEU A 330 -5.24 3.02 6.37
C LEU A 330 -4.09 4.02 6.54
N VAL A 331 -2.93 3.69 6.00
CA VAL A 331 -1.75 4.56 5.94
C VAL A 331 -1.28 4.67 4.50
N GLU A 332 -1.15 5.89 3.99
CA GLU A 332 -0.73 6.14 2.61
C GLU A 332 0.52 7.03 2.56
N GLY A 333 1.59 6.55 1.91
CA GLY A 333 2.67 7.37 1.39
C GLY A 333 2.32 7.85 -0.01
N GLY A 334 1.40 8.82 -0.10
CA GLY A 334 0.73 9.14 -1.36
C GLY A 334 1.54 10.07 -2.26
N ARG A 335 2.51 10.80 -1.71
CA ARG A 335 3.36 11.69 -2.51
C ARG A 335 4.48 10.97 -3.25
N ILE A 336 4.68 9.66 -3.05
CA ILE A 336 5.58 8.84 -3.87
C ILE A 336 5.15 8.95 -5.35
N ASP A 337 3.86 8.77 -5.61
CA ASP A 337 3.21 8.93 -6.92
C ASP A 337 3.44 10.31 -7.52
N HIS A 338 3.19 11.37 -6.75
CA HIS A 338 3.40 12.75 -7.22
C HIS A 338 4.87 13.00 -7.59
N GLY A 339 5.82 12.46 -6.82
CA GLY A 339 7.25 12.57 -7.12
C GLY A 339 7.59 11.88 -8.44
N HIS A 340 6.98 10.74 -8.75
CA HIS A 340 7.13 10.07 -10.03
C HIS A 340 6.49 10.85 -11.18
N HIS A 341 5.26 11.34 -11.03
CA HIS A 341 4.57 12.15 -12.03
C HIS A 341 5.30 13.45 -12.36
N GLU A 342 5.98 14.06 -11.39
CA GLU A 342 6.76 15.28 -11.58
C GLU A 342 8.18 15.00 -12.15
N GLY A 343 8.54 13.73 -12.40
CA GLY A 343 9.90 13.34 -12.81
C GLY A 343 10.96 13.55 -11.73
N LYS A 344 10.54 13.75 -10.47
CA LYS A 344 11.38 14.03 -9.30
C LYS A 344 11.68 12.76 -8.52
N ALA A 345 12.49 11.87 -9.12
CA ALA A 345 12.85 10.60 -8.49
C ALA A 345 13.40 10.76 -7.06
N LYS A 346 14.20 11.81 -6.79
CA LYS A 346 14.68 12.10 -5.43
C LYS A 346 13.52 12.26 -4.43
N GLN A 347 12.46 12.98 -4.80
CA GLN A 347 11.29 13.14 -3.94
C GLN A 347 10.57 11.81 -3.72
N ALA A 348 10.25 11.11 -4.81
CA ALA A 348 9.55 9.83 -4.75
C ALA A 348 10.27 8.81 -3.85
N LEU A 349 11.60 8.71 -3.96
CA LEU A 349 12.37 7.75 -3.17
C LEU A 349 12.47 8.14 -1.70
N HIS A 350 12.56 9.43 -1.37
CA HIS A 350 12.56 9.85 0.03
C HIS A 350 11.18 9.71 0.69
N GLU A 351 10.08 9.94 -0.04
CA GLU A 351 8.73 9.58 0.41
C GLU A 351 8.61 8.06 0.67
N ALA A 352 9.17 7.23 -0.21
CA ALA A 352 9.17 5.77 -0.04
C ALA A 352 9.97 5.34 1.19
N VAL A 353 11.12 5.97 1.46
CA VAL A 353 11.89 5.74 2.68
C VAL A 353 11.12 6.15 3.94
N GLU A 354 10.36 7.24 3.91
CA GLU A 354 9.54 7.66 5.05
C GLU A 354 8.34 6.74 5.28
N LEU A 355 7.69 6.25 4.22
CA LEU A 355 6.68 5.19 4.33
C LEU A 355 7.27 3.93 4.97
N ASP A 356 8.47 3.51 4.57
CA ASP A 356 9.15 2.35 5.16
C ASP A 356 9.46 2.54 6.66
N ARG A 357 9.87 3.75 7.07
CA ARG A 357 10.05 4.09 8.49
C ARG A 357 8.73 3.98 9.27
N ALA A 358 7.63 4.43 8.68
CA ALA A 358 6.31 4.32 9.28
C ALA A 358 5.85 2.85 9.42
N VAL A 359 6.15 1.99 8.44
CA VAL A 359 5.94 0.53 8.52
C VAL A 359 6.69 -0.06 9.71
N GLY A 360 8.00 0.24 9.83
CA GLY A 360 8.80 -0.25 10.96
C GLY A 360 8.31 0.26 12.31
N LEU A 361 7.85 1.51 12.37
CA LEU A 361 7.30 2.10 13.59
C LEU A 361 6.00 1.44 14.01
N ALA A 362 5.09 1.17 13.08
CA ALA A 362 3.86 0.44 13.38
C ALA A 362 4.15 -0.98 13.87
N GLY A 363 5.15 -1.67 13.29
CA GLY A 363 5.60 -2.98 13.76
C GLY A 363 6.13 -2.95 15.20
N ARG A 364 6.71 -1.84 15.66
CA ARG A 364 7.13 -1.65 17.06
C ARG A 364 5.97 -1.30 18.01
N LEU A 365 4.91 -0.68 17.48
CA LEU A 365 3.75 -0.26 18.26
C LEU A 365 2.65 -1.32 18.34
N THR A 366 2.72 -2.39 17.55
CA THR A 366 1.70 -3.44 17.47
C THR A 366 2.29 -4.83 17.63
N SER A 367 1.44 -5.85 17.80
CA SER A 367 1.89 -7.24 17.94
C SER A 367 1.55 -8.07 16.72
N PRO A 368 2.50 -8.80 16.11
CA PRO A 368 2.21 -9.75 15.03
C PRO A 368 1.33 -10.93 15.48
N ARG A 369 1.06 -11.07 16.78
CA ARG A 369 0.15 -12.09 17.31
C ARG A 369 -1.32 -11.79 17.05
N ASP A 370 -1.70 -10.51 17.03
CA ASP A 370 -3.08 -10.04 16.93
C ASP A 370 -3.29 -8.96 15.86
N THR A 371 -2.23 -8.49 15.22
CA THR A 371 -2.26 -7.43 14.21
C THR A 371 -1.85 -8.00 12.86
N LEU A 372 -2.70 -7.83 11.86
CA LEU A 372 -2.36 -8.08 10.46
C LEU A 372 -1.90 -6.76 9.83
N THR A 373 -0.68 -6.74 9.33
CA THR A 373 -0.14 -5.59 8.58
C THR A 373 0.12 -5.99 7.14
N LEU A 374 -0.51 -5.27 6.21
CA LEU A 374 -0.31 -5.42 4.77
C LEU A 374 0.35 -4.15 4.25
N VAL A 375 1.46 -4.29 3.52
CA VAL A 375 2.02 -3.23 2.69
C VAL A 375 1.66 -3.58 1.27
N THR A 376 0.77 -2.83 0.65
CA THR A 376 0.54 -2.93 -0.79
C THR A 376 1.14 -1.72 -1.47
N LEU A 377 1.53 -1.95 -2.70
CA LEU A 377 2.11 -0.95 -3.56
C LEU A 377 1.10 -0.66 -4.67
N LEU A 378 1.25 0.42 -5.42
CA LEU A 378 0.56 0.58 -6.71
C LEU A 378 1.56 1.15 -7.68
N ALA A 379 1.72 0.57 -8.86
CA ALA A 379 2.36 1.29 -9.95
C ALA A 379 1.23 1.95 -10.74
N LEU A 380 1.21 3.28 -10.75
CA LEU A 380 0.33 4.08 -11.59
C LEU A 380 1.22 4.70 -12.68
N ASP A 381 0.78 4.57 -13.92
CA ASP A 381 1.30 5.41 -15.01
C ASP A 381 0.10 6.25 -15.47
N ASP A 382 0.23 7.58 -15.54
CA ASP A 382 -0.80 8.42 -16.20
C ASP A 382 -0.45 8.55 -17.69
N GLU A 383 -1.43 8.32 -18.56
CA GLU A 383 -1.36 8.40 -20.03
C GLU A 383 -1.21 9.85 -20.56
N ARG A 384 -1.01 10.85 -19.71
CA ARG A 384 -0.82 12.24 -20.17
C ARG A 384 0.56 12.58 -20.75
N GLU A 385 1.55 11.69 -20.71
CA GLU A 385 2.87 11.97 -21.30
C GLU A 385 3.21 11.04 -22.47
N LYS A 386 2.51 11.27 -23.58
CA LYS A 386 2.81 10.66 -24.87
C LYS A 386 3.96 11.42 -25.55
N SER A 387 5.21 11.02 -25.33
CA SER A 387 6.23 10.88 -26.40
C SER A 387 7.67 10.69 -25.89
N ARG A 388 8.37 9.77 -26.57
CA ARG A 388 9.83 9.49 -26.58
C ARG A 388 10.33 8.55 -25.47
N GLY A 389 10.62 7.31 -25.87
CA GLY A 389 11.01 6.22 -24.99
C GLY A 389 12.50 6.08 -24.69
N GLY A 390 12.80 5.21 -23.72
CA GLY A 390 14.13 4.66 -23.43
C GLY A 390 14.10 3.70 -22.23
N SER A 391 14.58 2.47 -22.41
CA SER A 391 14.53 1.35 -21.44
C SER A 391 15.16 1.65 -20.07
N GLY A 392 14.40 1.40 -18.99
CA GLY A 392 14.87 0.83 -17.70
C GLY A 392 15.84 1.66 -16.84
N PHE A 393 15.63 1.63 -15.52
CA PHE A 393 16.61 2.09 -14.55
C PHE A 393 17.91 1.29 -14.69
N SER A 394 18.92 1.87 -15.35
CA SER A 394 20.31 1.45 -15.17
C SER A 394 20.79 2.01 -13.83
N ALA A 395 21.50 1.18 -13.07
CA ALA A 395 21.98 1.44 -11.71
C ALA A 395 22.39 2.90 -11.46
N LEU A 396 22.00 3.42 -10.29
CA LEU A 396 22.60 4.61 -9.67
C LEU A 396 24.09 4.34 -9.44
N ARG A 397 24.91 4.47 -10.49
CA ARG A 397 26.37 4.49 -10.38
C ARG A 397 26.81 5.87 -9.94
N ARG A 398 27.79 5.89 -9.03
CA ARG A 398 28.57 7.08 -8.66
C ARG A 398 29.20 7.67 -9.94
N ASP A 399 28.65 8.77 -10.46
CA ASP A 399 29.30 9.52 -11.56
C ASP A 399 30.38 10.43 -10.94
N THR A 400 31.64 10.17 -11.29
CA THR A 400 32.81 10.90 -10.77
C THR A 400 33.12 12.17 -11.57
N ARG A 401 32.26 12.59 -12.51
CA ARG A 401 32.53 13.74 -13.40
C ARG A 401 31.90 15.07 -12.99
N HIS A 402 31.10 15.12 -11.91
CA HIS A 402 30.53 16.36 -11.41
C HIS A 402 30.70 16.49 -9.88
N PRO A 403 31.07 17.66 -9.34
CA PRO A 403 31.16 17.89 -7.88
C PRO A 403 29.80 17.85 -7.14
N VAL A 404 28.73 17.42 -7.81
CA VAL A 404 27.37 17.37 -7.30
C VAL A 404 26.77 16.01 -7.72
N PRO A 405 26.51 15.07 -6.78
CA PRO A 405 26.22 13.67 -7.11
C PRO A 405 24.78 13.38 -7.53
N TRP A 406 23.99 14.38 -7.96
CA TRP A 406 22.62 14.17 -8.45
C TRP A 406 22.52 14.58 -9.92
N ALA A 407 22.81 13.64 -10.81
CA ALA A 407 22.42 13.76 -12.21
C ALA A 407 21.65 12.49 -12.59
N THR A 408 20.38 12.41 -12.19
CA THR A 408 19.46 11.44 -12.78
C THR A 408 18.96 11.99 -14.10
N ARG A 409 19.58 11.58 -15.21
CA ARG A 409 18.84 11.45 -16.46
C ARG A 409 17.99 10.19 -16.32
N ALA A 410 16.86 10.31 -15.63
CA ALA A 410 15.83 9.29 -15.71
C ALA A 410 15.43 9.22 -17.20
N PRO A 411 15.46 8.04 -17.84
CA PRO A 411 14.80 7.88 -19.13
C PRO A 411 13.34 8.30 -18.95
N GLN A 412 12.93 9.35 -19.66
CA GLN A 412 11.52 9.67 -19.81
C GLN A 412 10.85 8.47 -20.50
N GLY A 413 9.76 7.99 -19.91
CA GLY A 413 8.83 7.07 -20.55
C GLY A 413 9.37 5.66 -20.80
N THR A 414 9.17 4.77 -19.82
CA THR A 414 8.81 3.39 -20.12
C THR A 414 7.73 2.92 -19.17
N GLY A 415 6.54 2.66 -19.73
CA GLY A 415 5.47 1.95 -19.04
C GLY A 415 6.00 0.59 -18.59
N HIS A 416 5.90 0.34 -17.29
CA HIS A 416 6.15 -0.96 -16.71
C HIS A 416 4.80 -1.60 -16.34
N PRO A 417 4.67 -2.93 -16.46
CA PRO A 417 3.37 -3.58 -16.47
C PRO A 417 2.61 -3.35 -15.17
N GLY A 418 1.26 -3.38 -15.22
CA GLY A 418 0.31 -3.30 -14.10
C GLY A 418 0.40 -4.46 -13.10
N VAL A 419 1.62 -4.71 -12.61
CA VAL A 419 2.05 -5.78 -11.74
C VAL A 419 2.71 -5.14 -10.53
N THR A 420 2.14 -5.47 -9.37
CA THR A 420 2.53 -4.89 -8.10
C THR A 420 2.85 -5.99 -7.11
N VAL A 421 3.77 -5.76 -6.16
CA VAL A 421 4.10 -6.71 -5.09
C VAL A 421 3.49 -6.26 -3.75
N PRO A 422 2.40 -6.83 -3.23
CA PRO A 422 2.14 -6.75 -1.79
C PRO A 422 3.23 -7.49 -0.99
N LEU A 423 3.57 -6.90 0.14
CA LEU A 423 4.41 -7.47 1.19
C LEU A 423 3.54 -7.61 2.44
N LEU A 424 3.58 -8.77 3.09
CA LEU A 424 2.66 -9.15 4.17
C LEU A 424 3.43 -9.54 5.43
N SER A 425 3.13 -8.82 6.51
CA SER A 425 3.81 -8.98 7.80
C SER A 425 3.49 -10.33 8.42
N PRO A 426 4.31 -10.85 9.36
CA PRO A 426 3.88 -11.94 10.21
C PRO A 426 2.65 -11.45 10.97
N GLY A 427 1.49 -12.02 10.67
CA GLY A 427 0.22 -11.59 11.25
C GLY A 427 -0.80 -12.72 11.14
N PRO A 428 -1.90 -12.65 11.90
CA PRO A 428 -2.95 -13.66 11.84
C PRO A 428 -3.43 -13.84 10.39
N ARG A 429 -3.32 -15.08 9.91
CA ARG A 429 -3.72 -15.57 8.58
C ARG A 429 -3.03 -14.92 7.38
N ALA A 430 -1.89 -14.24 7.58
CA ALA A 430 -1.11 -13.65 6.48
C ALA A 430 -0.67 -14.68 5.41
N ALA A 431 -0.52 -15.95 5.80
CA ALA A 431 -0.19 -17.06 4.91
C ALA A 431 -1.30 -17.50 3.93
N LEU A 432 -2.52 -16.97 4.04
CA LEU A 432 -3.62 -17.25 3.09
C LEU A 432 -3.56 -16.40 1.81
N LEU A 433 -2.63 -15.45 1.75
CA LEU A 433 -2.52 -14.46 0.67
C LEU A 433 -1.45 -14.74 -0.41
N PRO A 434 -0.36 -15.51 -0.16
CA PRO A 434 0.55 -15.98 -1.22
C PRO A 434 -0.14 -16.84 -2.29
N GLY A 435 0.12 -16.58 -3.58
CA GLY A 435 -0.46 -17.28 -4.73
C GLY A 435 -0.62 -16.40 -5.98
N ARG A 436 -1.38 -16.83 -7.01
CA ARG A 436 -1.84 -15.98 -8.15
C ARG A 436 -3.28 -15.44 -7.97
N PRO A 437 -3.58 -14.51 -7.03
CA PRO A 437 -4.92 -13.93 -6.93
C PRO A 437 -5.09 -12.62 -7.72
N MET A 438 -6.34 -12.33 -8.12
CA MET A 438 -6.77 -11.01 -8.61
C MET A 438 -6.71 -9.95 -7.50
N ALA A 439 -6.55 -8.66 -7.84
CA ALA A 439 -6.57 -7.56 -6.87
C ALA A 439 -7.83 -7.53 -5.98
N THR A 440 -9.00 -7.91 -6.53
CA THR A 440 -10.28 -7.97 -5.79
C THR A 440 -10.29 -9.03 -4.69
N HIS A 441 -9.58 -10.15 -4.87
CA HIS A 441 -9.60 -11.26 -3.92
C HIS A 441 -8.90 -10.93 -2.59
N ARG A 442 -8.15 -9.83 -2.51
CA ARG A 442 -7.41 -9.46 -1.31
C ARG A 442 -8.23 -8.75 -0.26
N VAL A 443 -9.27 -8.00 -0.63
CA VAL A 443 -10.19 -7.43 0.36
C VAL A 443 -11.18 -8.48 0.82
N ALA A 444 -11.69 -9.34 -0.08
CA ALA A 444 -12.50 -10.48 0.32
C ALA A 444 -11.72 -11.42 1.26
N ALA A 445 -10.44 -11.70 0.95
CA ALA A 445 -9.56 -12.41 1.86
C ALA A 445 -9.36 -11.61 3.17
N THR A 446 -8.90 -10.36 3.12
CA THR A 446 -8.63 -9.52 4.31
C THR A 446 -9.87 -9.32 5.20
N ALA A 447 -11.05 -9.11 4.64
CA ALA A 447 -12.32 -9.02 5.37
C ALA A 447 -12.70 -10.38 6.02
N ALA A 448 -12.46 -11.50 5.31
CA ALA A 448 -12.59 -12.84 5.89
C ALA A 448 -11.52 -13.15 6.97
N LEU A 449 -10.34 -12.51 6.94
CA LEU A 449 -9.30 -12.64 7.97
C LEU A 449 -9.67 -11.92 9.28
N VAL A 450 -10.52 -10.90 9.20
CA VAL A 450 -10.89 -10.01 10.32
C VAL A 450 -12.36 -10.21 10.77
N ARG A 451 -13.12 -11.13 10.13
CA ARG A 451 -14.55 -11.43 10.39
C ARG A 451 -15.48 -10.23 10.22
N VAL A 452 -15.26 -9.47 9.16
CA VAL A 452 -16.07 -8.30 8.86
C VAL A 452 -17.03 -8.63 7.71
N PRO A 453 -18.30 -8.17 7.72
CA PRO A 453 -19.24 -8.42 6.61
C PRO A 453 -18.63 -8.11 5.23
N PRO A 454 -18.98 -8.84 4.16
CA PRO A 454 -20.04 -9.85 4.04
C PRO A 454 -19.67 -11.25 4.59
N HIS A 455 -18.56 -11.38 5.33
CA HIS A 455 -18.13 -12.64 5.94
C HIS A 455 -18.21 -12.64 7.49
N PRO A 456 -19.36 -12.35 8.12
CA PRO A 456 -19.48 -12.38 9.59
C PRO A 456 -19.53 -13.81 10.15
N THR A 457 -19.95 -14.78 9.33
CA THR A 457 -20.14 -16.19 9.74
C THR A 457 -19.48 -17.18 8.79
N THR A 458 -19.43 -16.91 7.49
CA THR A 458 -18.75 -17.76 6.50
C THR A 458 -17.26 -17.45 6.43
N SER A 459 -16.50 -18.21 7.20
CA SER A 459 -15.10 -18.42 6.92
C SER A 459 -14.97 -19.37 5.72
N LEU A 460 -13.89 -19.28 4.95
CA LEU A 460 -13.35 -20.44 4.20
C LEU A 460 -13.13 -21.67 5.11
N CYS A 461 -13.24 -21.50 6.44
CA CYS A 461 -13.17 -22.53 7.47
C CYS A 461 -14.50 -23.26 7.81
N ASP A 462 -15.65 -22.96 7.18
CA ASP A 462 -16.83 -23.84 7.33
C ASP A 462 -16.78 -25.07 6.41
N LEU A 463 -15.76 -25.16 5.55
CA LEU A 463 -15.41 -26.39 4.83
C LEU A 463 -14.36 -27.18 5.63
N GLY A 464 -14.76 -27.67 6.80
CA GLY A 464 -14.27 -28.96 7.31
C GLY A 464 -14.79 -30.10 6.41
N PRO A 465 -14.22 -31.31 6.49
CA PRO A 465 -14.07 -32.23 5.36
C PRO A 465 -15.40 -32.69 4.76
N LEU A 466 -15.91 -31.93 3.79
CA LEU A 466 -17.00 -32.32 2.90
C LEU A 466 -16.47 -32.37 1.46
N MET A 467 -15.34 -33.07 1.27
CA MET A 467 -14.91 -33.59 -0.02
C MET A 467 -14.21 -34.94 0.17
N THR A 468 -14.81 -35.84 0.94
CA THR A 468 -14.64 -37.28 0.71
C THR A 468 -15.87 -37.76 -0.07
N GLY A 469 -15.68 -37.97 -1.38
CA GLY A 469 -16.67 -38.62 -2.22
C GLY A 469 -17.67 -37.70 -2.94
N ALA A 470 -17.18 -36.87 -3.86
CA ALA A 470 -18.00 -36.39 -4.97
C ALA A 470 -17.27 -36.70 -6.28
N ARG A 471 -17.68 -37.80 -6.94
CA ARG A 471 -17.34 -38.06 -8.34
C ARG A 471 -18.01 -36.98 -9.18
N ALA A 472 -17.24 -36.01 -9.66
CA ALA A 472 -17.64 -35.17 -10.78
C ALA A 472 -17.01 -35.75 -12.05
N THR A 473 -17.79 -36.50 -12.82
CA THR A 473 -17.47 -36.88 -14.19
C THR A 473 -17.56 -35.62 -15.06
N LEU A 474 -16.42 -35.07 -15.45
CA LEU A 474 -16.35 -34.09 -16.54
C LEU A 474 -15.69 -34.78 -17.74
N SER A 475 -16.52 -35.14 -18.72
CA SER A 475 -16.07 -35.64 -20.02
C SER A 475 -15.61 -34.45 -20.85
N LEU A 476 -14.32 -34.44 -21.23
CA LEU A 476 -13.80 -33.60 -22.30
C LEU A 476 -12.87 -34.46 -23.15
N ASP A 477 -13.38 -34.80 -24.32
CA ASP A 477 -12.65 -35.44 -25.41
C ASP A 477 -11.64 -34.47 -26.04
N LEU A 478 -10.48 -35.04 -26.41
CA LEU A 478 -9.44 -34.57 -27.35
C LEU A 478 -8.21 -33.77 -26.81
N PRO A 479 -7.04 -33.96 -27.45
CA PRO A 479 -5.74 -34.01 -26.77
C PRO A 479 -4.89 -32.77 -27.04
N ILE A 480 -4.50 -32.05 -25.98
CA ILE A 480 -3.47 -31.00 -26.04
C ILE A 480 -2.61 -31.11 -24.76
N PRO A 481 -1.27 -31.11 -24.86
CA PRO A 481 -0.39 -31.39 -23.72
C PRO A 481 -0.45 -30.29 -22.66
N VAL A 482 -0.95 -30.64 -21.48
CA VAL A 482 -0.89 -29.78 -20.29
C VAL A 482 0.32 -30.19 -19.46
N LEU A 483 1.27 -29.29 -19.32
CA LEU A 483 2.42 -29.41 -18.44
C LEU A 483 1.95 -29.24 -16.98
N LEU A 484 1.78 -30.35 -16.25
CA LEU A 484 1.56 -30.34 -14.80
C LEU A 484 2.91 -30.14 -14.09
N CYS A 485 3.14 -28.97 -13.49
CA CYS A 485 4.20 -28.78 -12.50
C CYS A 485 3.63 -29.06 -11.10
N LEU A 486 3.92 -30.24 -10.55
CA LEU A 486 3.79 -30.52 -9.13
C LEU A 486 5.03 -29.99 -8.38
N GLN A 487 4.79 -29.43 -7.21
CA GLN A 487 5.78 -28.77 -6.36
C GLN A 487 6.88 -29.73 -5.88
N GLY A 488 8.14 -29.29 -5.99
CA GLY A 488 9.19 -29.57 -5.03
C GLY A 488 9.60 -31.03 -4.81
N THR A 489 10.42 -31.58 -5.70
CA THR A 489 11.51 -32.51 -5.34
C THR A 489 12.51 -32.62 -6.49
N LEU A 490 13.79 -32.88 -6.18
CA LEU A 490 14.94 -32.91 -7.10
C LEU A 490 14.67 -33.71 -8.39
N CYS A 491 14.96 -33.10 -9.54
CA CYS A 491 15.11 -33.83 -10.81
C CYS A 491 16.48 -34.54 -10.84
N HIS A 492 16.50 -35.85 -10.64
CA HIS A 492 17.59 -36.68 -11.17
C HIS A 492 17.17 -37.22 -12.54
N LEU A 493 17.99 -36.96 -13.56
CA LEU A 493 17.88 -37.63 -14.85
C LEU A 493 18.24 -39.12 -14.63
N VAL A 494 17.28 -40.01 -14.82
CA VAL A 494 17.56 -41.44 -14.97
C VAL A 494 17.06 -41.86 -16.35
N GLN A 495 17.99 -42.17 -17.26
CA GLN A 495 17.67 -42.91 -18.47
C GLN A 495 17.43 -44.37 -18.10
N VAL A 496 16.27 -44.94 -18.48
CA VAL A 496 16.03 -46.39 -18.41
C VAL A 496 15.52 -46.88 -19.77
N PRO A 497 16.17 -47.91 -20.37
CA PRO A 497 15.79 -48.49 -21.67
C PRO A 497 14.56 -49.42 -21.55
N PRO A 498 13.93 -49.84 -22.67
CA PRO A 498 12.67 -50.58 -22.63
C PRO A 498 12.91 -52.06 -22.31
N HIS A 499 11.99 -52.66 -21.53
CA HIS A 499 11.53 -54.07 -21.54
C HIS A 499 11.05 -54.51 -20.12
N PRO A 500 10.36 -55.66 -19.94
CA PRO A 500 8.92 -55.78 -20.12
C PRO A 500 8.19 -56.23 -18.83
N HIS A 501 6.88 -56.00 -18.80
CA HIS A 501 5.83 -56.61 -17.98
C HIS A 501 6.17 -57.22 -16.59
N GLY A 502 5.63 -56.56 -15.55
CA GLY A 502 5.13 -57.23 -14.36
C GLY A 502 6.12 -57.33 -13.19
N THR A 503 6.25 -56.27 -12.40
CA THR A 503 6.72 -56.39 -11.00
C THR A 503 6.31 -55.16 -10.19
N THR A 504 5.70 -55.39 -9.02
CA THR A 504 5.39 -54.40 -7.98
C THR A 504 6.56 -54.24 -7.02
N LEU A 505 6.99 -52.99 -6.75
CA LEU A 505 7.91 -52.65 -5.65
C LEU A 505 7.12 -51.96 -4.53
N PRO A 506 7.42 -52.21 -3.23
CA PRO A 506 6.62 -51.71 -2.13
C PRO A 506 7.00 -50.27 -1.76
N CYS A 507 6.01 -49.39 -1.62
CA CYS A 507 6.15 -48.08 -0.97
C CYS A 507 4.90 -47.84 -0.11
N HIS A 508 5.10 -47.73 1.22
CA HIS A 508 4.27 -47.13 2.30
C HIS A 508 2.74 -47.41 2.36
N PRO A 509 2.11 -47.65 3.54
CA PRO A 509 0.82 -48.35 3.64
C PRO A 509 -0.46 -47.64 3.17
N ASP A 510 -0.42 -46.43 2.61
CA ASP A 510 -1.64 -45.64 2.34
C ASP A 510 -1.84 -45.25 0.85
N CYS A 511 -1.16 -45.91 -0.08
CA CYS A 511 -1.37 -45.67 -1.52
C CYS A 511 -1.75 -46.95 -2.27
N HIS A 512 -3.04 -47.11 -2.58
CA HIS A 512 -3.51 -48.03 -3.61
C HIS A 512 -3.93 -47.23 -4.84
N VAL A 513 -3.21 -47.39 -5.96
CA VAL A 513 -3.68 -46.97 -7.29
C VAL A 513 -3.83 -48.22 -8.13
N THR A 514 -5.07 -48.53 -8.53
CA THR A 514 -5.37 -49.57 -9.51
C THR A 514 -5.60 -48.86 -10.85
N LEU A 515 -4.77 -49.16 -11.84
CA LEU A 515 -5.01 -48.76 -13.23
C LEU A 515 -5.87 -49.83 -13.89
N SER A 516 -7.11 -49.51 -14.25
CA SER A 516 -7.85 -50.23 -15.29
C SER A 516 -7.83 -49.39 -16.56
N LEU A 517 -7.57 -50.05 -17.70
CA LEU A 517 -7.51 -49.47 -19.04
C LEU A 517 -8.71 -48.58 -19.39
#